data_AF-A0A6J6HZ97-F1
#
_entry.id   AF-A0A6J6HZ97-F1
#
_cell.length_a   1.000
_cell.length_b   1.000
_cell.length_c   1.000
_cell.angle_alpha   90.00
_cell.angle_beta   90.00
_cell.angle_gamma   90.00
#
_symmetry.space_group_name_H-M   'P 1'
#
loop_
_entity.id
_entity.type
_entity.pdbx_description
1 polymer ?
#
loop_
_entity_poly.entity_id
_entity_poly.type
_entity_poly.pdbx_seq_one_letter_code
_entity_poly.pdbx_strand_id
1 'polypeptide(L)' 'MDPAARVLIQVTLDDAAAADDLFSVLMGEDVELRRNFIQRNAKDVRFLDI' A
#
# COMPACT_ATOMS: atom_id res chain seq x y z
N MET A 1 -19.77 6.79 15.64
CA MET A 1 -18.33 7.09 15.71
C MET A 1 -18.01 7.52 17.14
N ASP A 2 -17.94 6.57 18.07
CA ASP A 2 -17.62 6.86 19.48
C ASP A 2 -16.10 7.07 19.62
N PRO A 3 -15.63 8.25 20.10
CA PRO A 3 -14.21 8.48 20.34
C PRO A 3 -13.58 7.53 21.35
N ALA A 4 -14.36 6.96 22.28
CA ALA A 4 -13.88 6.07 23.33
C ALA A 4 -13.72 4.60 22.88
N ALA A 5 -14.40 4.19 21.81
CA ALA A 5 -14.40 2.81 21.31
C ALA A 5 -13.74 2.65 19.93
N ARG A 6 -13.17 3.72 19.36
CA ARG A 6 -12.53 3.66 18.04
C ARG A 6 -11.07 3.25 18.13
N VAL A 7 -10.65 2.42 17.20
CA VAL A 7 -9.24 2.14 16.92
C VAL A 7 -8.81 3.07 15.78
N LEU A 8 -7.81 3.90 16.04
CA LEU A 8 -7.21 4.78 15.04
C LEU A 8 -5.80 4.30 14.72
N ILE A 9 -5.45 4.36 13.44
CA ILE A 9 -4.09 4.13 12.96
C ILE A 9 -3.62 5.47 12.38
N GLN A 10 -2.47 5.95 12.87
CA GLN A 10 -1.82 7.12 12.31
C GLN A 10 -0.95 6.67 11.13
N VAL A 11 -1.17 7.28 9.96
CA VAL A 11 -0.35 7.01 8.78
C VAL A 11 0.97 7.76 8.91
N THR A 12 2.09 7.05 8.76
CA THR A 12 3.44 7.62 8.70
C THR A 12 3.96 7.64 7.27
N LEU A 13 4.83 8.60 6.96
CA LEU A 13 5.53 8.69 5.68
C LEU A 13 7.02 8.64 5.95
N ASP A 14 7.62 7.47 5.76
CA ASP A 14 9.03 7.25 6.07
C ASP A 14 9.94 7.59 4.88
N ASP A 15 9.60 7.10 3.68
CA ASP A 15 10.28 7.44 2.42
C ASP A 15 9.28 8.00 1.41
N ALA A 16 9.41 9.30 1.15
CA ALA A 16 8.53 10.01 0.23
C ALA A 16 8.74 9.61 -1.24
N ALA A 17 9.96 9.28 -1.64
CA ALA A 17 10.26 8.91 -3.03
C ALA A 17 9.71 7.51 -3.33
N ALA A 18 9.97 6.55 -2.44
CA ALA A 18 9.45 5.20 -2.59
C ALA A 18 7.90 5.17 -2.55
N ALA A 19 7.29 6.02 -1.73
CA ALA A 19 5.84 6.16 -1.69
C ALA A 19 5.27 6.68 -3.02
N ASP A 20 5.87 7.73 -3.60
CA ASP A 20 5.42 8.32 -4.86
C ASP A 20 5.52 7.35 -6.04
N ASP A 21 6.62 6.59 -6.12
CA ASP A 21 6.82 5.53 -7.10
C ASP A 21 5.72 4.45 -6.97
N LEU A 22 5.44 4.03 -5.72
CA LEU A 22 4.41 3.03 -5.46
C LEU A 22 3.00 3.53 -5.80
N PHE A 23 2.71 4.80 -5.50
CA PHE A 23 1.45 5.45 -5.90
C PHE A 23 1.29 5.48 -7.40
N SER A 24 2.34 5.82 -8.14
CA SER A 24 2.32 5.84 -9.61
C SER A 24 2.07 4.46 -10.21
N VAL A 25 2.67 3.40 -9.64
CA VAL A 25 2.44 2.01 -10.09
C VAL A 25 1.01 1.53 -9.80
N LEU A 26 0.47 1.85 -8.63
CA LEU A 26 -0.83 1.32 -8.18
C LEU A 26 -2.01 2.15 -8.68
N MET A 27 -1.85 3.46 -8.77
CA MET A 27 -2.92 4.41 -9.07
C MET A 27 -2.76 5.07 -10.45
N GLY A 28 -1.67 4.76 -11.17
CA GLY A 28 -1.44 5.27 -12.53
C GLY A 28 -2.33 4.64 -13.60
N GLU A 29 -2.15 5.13 -14.82
CA GLU A 29 -2.95 4.73 -15.99
C GLU A 29 -2.49 3.39 -16.60
N ASP A 30 -1.24 2.98 -16.34
CA ASP A 30 -0.68 1.74 -16.87
C ASP A 30 -1.25 0.50 -16.17
N VAL A 31 -2.19 -0.14 -16.86
CA VAL A 31 -2.88 -1.34 -16.36
C VAL A 31 -1.96 -2.56 -16.30
N GLU A 32 -0.98 -2.67 -17.21
CA GLU A 32 -0.07 -3.83 -17.26
C GLU A 32 0.92 -3.79 -16.10
N LEU A 33 1.51 -2.61 -15.85
CA LEU A 33 2.41 -2.38 -14.73
C LEU A 33 1.74 -2.73 -13.39
N ARG A 34 0.51 -2.25 -13.19
CA ARG A 34 -0.30 -2.58 -12.00
C ARG A 34 -0.59 -4.07 -11.90
N ARG A 35 -0.98 -4.72 -13.00
CA ARG A 35 -1.30 -6.16 -13.01
C ARG A 35 -0.08 -6.99 -12.61
N ASN A 36 1.09 -6.67 -13.16
CA ASN A 36 2.33 -7.36 -12.84
C ASN A 36 2.72 -7.16 -11.37
N PHE A 37 2.57 -5.94 -10.85
CA PHE A 37 2.82 -5.64 -9.44
C PHE A 37 1.94 -6.47 -8.50
N ILE A 38 0.63 -6.55 -8.78
CA ILE A 38 -0.32 -7.32 -7.97
C ILE A 38 0.04 -8.81 -8.02
N GLN A 39 0.28 -9.38 -9.20
CA GLN A 39 0.59 -10.81 -9.34
C GLN A 39 1.88 -11.20 -8.61
N ARG A 40 2.89 -10.32 -8.63
CA ARG A 40 4.16 -10.55 -7.95
C ARG A 40 4.01 -10.53 -6.44
N ASN A 41 3.33 -9.53 -5.88
CA ASN A 41 3.30 -9.30 -4.43
C ASN A 41 2.12 -9.95 -3.71
N ALA A 42 1.04 -10.33 -4.40
CA ALA A 42 -0.19 -10.85 -3.77
C ALA A 42 0.02 -12.12 -2.94
N LYS A 43 0.99 -12.96 -3.29
CA LYS A 43 1.27 -14.20 -2.54
C LYS A 43 2.03 -13.96 -1.24
N ASP A 44 2.78 -12.85 -1.20
CA ASP A 44 3.75 -12.56 -0.16
C ASP A 44 3.20 -11.63 0.93
N VAL A 45 1.99 -11.07 0.74
CA VAL A 45 1.33 -10.16 1.70
C VAL A 45 1.19 -10.76 3.11
N ARG A 46 1.05 -12.09 3.22
CA ARG A 46 0.94 -12.79 4.52
C ARG A 46 2.23 -12.76 5.34
N PHE A 47 3.36 -12.43 4.73
CA PHE A 47 4.68 -12.40 5.36
C PHE A 47 5.15 -10.97 5.68
N LEU A 48 4.30 -9.96 5.48
CA LEU A 48 4.68 -8.56 5.71
C LEU A 48 4.82 -8.20 7.21
N ASP A 49 4.08 -8.90 8.08
CA ASP A 49 3.99 -8.60 9.51
C ASP A 49 4.54 -9.74 10.41
N ILE A 50 5.39 -10.64 9.86
CA ILE A 50 6.05 -11.72 10.63
C ILE A 50 7.36 -11.23 11.25
#